data_AF-A0A7W1JY23-F1
#
_entry.id   AF-A0A7W1JY23-F1
#
_cell.length_a   1.000
_cell.length_b   1.000
_cell.length_c   1.000
_cell.angle_alpha   90.00
_cell.angle_beta   90.00
_cell.angle_gamma   90.00
#
_symmetry.space_group_name_H-M   'P 1'
#
loop_
_entity.id
_entity.type
_entity.pdbx_description
1 polymer ?
#
loop_
_entity_poly.entity_id
_entity_poly.type
_entity_poly.pdbx_seq_one_letter_code
_entity_poly.pdbx_strand_id
1 'polypeptide(L)'
;MSSTSEWRSAGNSLGSIPQTERIPLRYLAAMRGDPILAFGLLHIKAFLCRAAWHVDGASARQNAFVDAALRRIYGRFVLAYCGSLDWGFAPLVKNFERSGDPRGWSYVDGDVEKPVWTSSADALVWKPVTPLDPRKCSPHFASDGSFDGIDYGPTTKRSGQRFPFEPGGGEPSIPLQWALWATNDKDAAFGSLYGRSRLASAYPHWSSYWYRWQLGDRAFERWADPPVVAYHPSDVALDPATGSRRNFTAEGLGLAERLRSGANVSLPGDAVTNLEGDRVIGMRAWELSQLKSEVDFAALTESNEYLDVAKLRAVLVPEQAFFEGAGGTSSRNVASTLGDVFENSQATLLAEIHWTINRYLIPQLIAANFGDSAPSCEIAADGFDANDVETSRQLLQALSQNAPERLASVDERGLLERLNVPQKSPEQMLKAAEDLPTMPYDQETDPETGVAIENGRYRQVLDRLWTKQKGR
;
A
#
# COMPACT_ATOMS: atom_id res chain seq x y z
N MET A 1 -45.50 -15.31 2.99
CA MET A 1 -44.10 -15.46 2.50
C MET A 1 -43.55 -14.10 2.02
N SER A 2 -43.57 -13.05 2.86
CA SER A 2 -43.05 -11.72 2.48
C SER A 2 -42.21 -11.04 3.58
N SER A 3 -41.84 -11.75 4.65
CA SER A 3 -41.06 -11.20 5.76
C SER A 3 -39.55 -11.45 5.65
N THR A 4 -39.08 -12.27 4.70
CA THR A 4 -37.66 -12.62 4.57
C THR A 4 -36.84 -11.63 3.74
N SER A 5 -37.46 -10.72 2.98
CA SER A 5 -36.75 -9.69 2.20
C SER A 5 -36.30 -8.51 3.06
N GLU A 6 -37.05 -8.14 4.09
CA GLU A 6 -36.72 -7.00 4.97
C GLU A 6 -35.53 -7.27 5.88
N TRP A 7 -35.33 -8.52 6.35
CA TRP A 7 -34.17 -8.88 7.18
C TRP A 7 -32.83 -8.78 6.44
N ARG A 8 -32.80 -8.97 5.11
CA ARG A 8 -31.58 -8.76 4.31
C ARG A 8 -31.24 -7.27 4.17
N SER A 9 -32.27 -6.42 4.10
CA SER A 9 -32.10 -4.96 4.08
C SER A 9 -31.63 -4.43 5.45
N ALA A 10 -32.24 -4.93 6.54
CA ALA A 10 -31.88 -4.56 7.91
C ALA A 10 -30.52 -5.14 8.38
N GLY A 11 -30.11 -6.31 7.86
CA GLY A 11 -28.78 -6.86 8.11
C GLY A 11 -27.67 -5.98 7.55
N ASN A 12 -27.91 -5.34 6.40
CA ASN A 12 -26.97 -4.38 5.82
C ASN A 12 -26.88 -3.06 6.62
N SER A 13 -27.93 -2.67 7.35
CA SER A 13 -27.92 -1.45 8.19
C SER A 13 -27.34 -1.68 9.59
N LEU A 14 -27.35 -2.93 10.08
CA LEU A 14 -26.73 -3.32 11.36
C LEU A 14 -25.29 -3.84 11.22
N GLY A 15 -24.65 -3.64 10.07
CA GLY A 15 -23.24 -3.98 9.88
C GLY A 15 -23.00 -5.48 9.72
N SER A 16 -23.84 -6.19 8.94
CA SER A 16 -23.47 -7.53 8.50
C SER A 16 -22.09 -7.49 7.85
N ILE A 17 -21.13 -8.20 8.43
CA ILE A 17 -19.79 -8.34 7.85
C ILE A 17 -20.01 -8.93 6.45
N PRO A 18 -19.75 -8.18 5.35
CA PRO A 18 -19.89 -8.74 4.03
C PRO A 18 -19.05 -10.01 3.94
N GLN A 19 -19.59 -11.00 3.23
CA GLN A 19 -18.90 -12.27 3.04
C GLN A 19 -17.48 -11.99 2.54
N THR A 20 -16.50 -12.56 3.23
CA THR A 20 -15.06 -12.37 2.97
C THR A 20 -14.68 -12.73 1.53
N GLU A 21 -15.50 -13.54 0.86
CA GLU A 21 -15.31 -13.97 -0.52
C GLU A 21 -15.55 -12.87 -1.56
N ARG A 22 -16.38 -11.87 -1.27
CA ARG A 22 -16.76 -10.82 -2.25
C ARG A 22 -16.83 -9.46 -1.58
N ILE A 23 -15.65 -8.88 -1.35
CA ILE A 23 -15.54 -7.52 -0.82
C ILE A 23 -15.61 -6.53 -1.99
N PRO A 24 -16.58 -5.61 -2.00
CA PRO A 24 -16.65 -4.56 -3.02
C PRO A 24 -15.34 -3.75 -3.08
N LEU A 25 -14.87 -3.44 -4.29
CA LEU A 25 -13.60 -2.71 -4.49
C LEU A 25 -13.54 -1.40 -3.68
N ARG A 26 -14.66 -0.70 -3.47
CA ARG A 26 -14.68 0.52 -2.62
C ARG A 26 -14.16 0.30 -1.20
N TYR A 27 -14.37 -0.87 -0.61
CA TYR A 27 -13.85 -1.18 0.73
C TYR A 27 -12.36 -1.51 0.68
N LEU A 28 -11.91 -2.25 -0.34
CA LEU A 28 -10.47 -2.47 -0.56
C LEU A 28 -9.72 -1.14 -0.74
N ALA A 29 -10.35 -0.16 -1.42
CA ALA A 29 -9.83 1.19 -1.55
C ALA A 29 -9.67 1.90 -0.19
N ALA A 30 -10.66 1.77 0.70
CA ALA A 30 -10.61 2.33 2.04
C ALA A 30 -9.56 1.62 2.92
N MET A 31 -9.47 0.29 2.82
CA MET A 31 -8.48 -0.52 3.52
C MET A 31 -7.05 -0.19 3.11
N ARG A 32 -6.81 0.15 1.83
CA ARG A 32 -5.50 0.62 1.38
C ARG A 32 -5.09 1.95 2.06
N GLY A 33 -6.04 2.73 2.57
CA GLY A 33 -5.76 3.93 3.36
C GLY A 33 -5.54 3.66 4.85
N ASP A 34 -5.75 2.42 5.33
CA ASP A 34 -5.43 2.05 6.71
C ASP A 34 -3.91 1.95 6.86
N PRO A 35 -3.28 2.66 7.81
CA PRO A 35 -1.83 2.78 7.90
C PRO A 35 -1.13 1.45 8.18
N ILE A 36 -1.76 0.56 8.96
CA ILE A 36 -1.20 -0.75 9.30
C ILE A 36 -1.20 -1.66 8.07
N LEU A 37 -2.30 -1.69 7.32
CA LEU A 37 -2.40 -2.46 6.09
C LEU A 37 -1.53 -1.89 4.97
N ALA A 38 -1.52 -0.57 4.80
CA ALA A 38 -0.69 0.11 3.81
C ALA A 38 0.79 -0.20 4.04
N PHE A 39 1.23 -0.15 5.30
CA PHE A 39 2.59 -0.49 5.66
C PHE A 39 2.91 -1.97 5.42
N GLY A 40 2.04 -2.90 5.85
CA GLY A 40 2.25 -4.33 5.62
C GLY A 40 2.39 -4.66 4.12
N LEU A 41 1.56 -4.04 3.27
CA LEU A 41 1.66 -4.16 1.82
C LEU A 41 2.93 -3.51 1.25
N LEU A 42 3.34 -2.35 1.78
CA LEU A 42 4.58 -1.69 1.38
C LEU A 42 5.80 -2.55 1.71
N HIS A 43 5.80 -3.21 2.88
CA HIS A 43 6.87 -4.10 3.29
C HIS A 43 7.06 -5.27 2.30
N ILE A 44 5.96 -5.93 1.93
CA ILE A 44 5.95 -6.97 0.88
C ILE A 44 6.51 -6.42 -0.44
N LYS A 45 6.01 -5.27 -0.88
CA LYS A 45 6.42 -4.63 -2.15
C LYS A 45 7.91 -4.29 -2.17
N ALA A 46 8.44 -3.73 -1.08
CA ALA A 46 9.84 -3.37 -0.95
C ALA A 46 10.76 -4.59 -1.04
N PHE A 47 10.36 -5.69 -0.38
CA PHE A 47 11.12 -6.95 -0.39
C PHE A 47 11.22 -7.54 -1.80
N LEU A 48 10.11 -7.58 -2.54
CA LEU A 48 10.08 -8.09 -3.92
C LEU A 48 10.87 -7.21 -4.90
N CYS A 49 10.89 -5.89 -4.70
CA CYS A 49 11.64 -4.98 -5.55
C CYS A 49 13.16 -5.16 -5.42
N ARG A 50 13.64 -5.62 -4.26
CA ARG A 50 15.07 -5.84 -3.98
C ARG A 50 15.57 -7.22 -4.37
N ALA A 51 14.66 -8.17 -4.61
CA ALA A 51 15.02 -9.55 -4.89
C ALA A 51 16.14 -9.64 -5.93
N ALA A 52 17.17 -10.42 -5.63
CA ALA A 52 18.27 -10.65 -6.54
C ALA A 52 17.81 -11.55 -7.70
N TRP A 53 18.18 -11.17 -8.92
CA TRP A 53 17.84 -11.90 -10.12
C TRP A 53 18.88 -11.68 -11.21
N HIS A 54 18.93 -12.65 -12.12
CA HIS A 54 19.73 -12.65 -13.32
C HIS A 54 18.93 -13.18 -14.51
N VAL A 55 19.48 -13.05 -15.72
CA VAL A 55 18.86 -13.56 -16.95
C VAL A 55 19.71 -14.70 -17.50
N ASP A 56 19.09 -15.85 -17.63
CA ASP A 56 19.66 -17.06 -18.22
C ASP A 56 19.18 -17.26 -19.66
N GLY A 57 20.01 -17.91 -20.46
CA GLY A 57 19.70 -18.19 -21.86
C GLY A 57 20.93 -18.65 -22.64
N ALA A 58 20.70 -19.18 -23.84
CA ALA A 58 21.77 -19.78 -24.66
C ALA A 58 22.75 -18.75 -25.25
N SER A 59 22.36 -17.47 -25.32
CA SER A 59 23.14 -16.40 -25.95
C SER A 59 23.46 -15.30 -24.96
N ALA A 60 24.72 -15.19 -24.54
CA ALA A 60 25.19 -14.16 -23.61
C ALA A 60 24.82 -12.74 -24.08
N ARG A 61 24.82 -12.51 -25.39
CA ARG A 61 24.40 -11.24 -26.01
C ARG A 61 22.93 -10.92 -25.72
N GLN A 62 22.05 -11.90 -25.87
CA GLN A 62 20.61 -11.71 -25.67
C GLN A 62 20.29 -11.57 -24.19
N ASN A 63 20.95 -12.37 -23.33
CA ASN A 63 20.80 -12.28 -21.89
C ASN A 63 21.17 -10.88 -21.40
N ALA A 64 22.32 -10.34 -21.83
CA ALA A 64 22.75 -8.99 -21.46
C ALA A 64 21.81 -7.89 -21.99
N PHE A 65 21.24 -8.05 -23.18
CA PHE A 65 20.23 -7.13 -23.70
C PHE A 65 18.96 -7.12 -22.84
N VAL A 66 18.43 -8.31 -22.55
CA VAL A 66 17.21 -8.48 -21.76
C VAL A 66 17.43 -8.00 -20.32
N ASP A 67 18.57 -8.34 -19.71
CA ASP A 67 18.95 -7.91 -18.36
C ASP A 67 18.98 -6.37 -18.26
N ALA A 68 19.73 -5.70 -19.14
CA ALA A 68 19.85 -4.24 -19.13
C ALA A 68 18.50 -3.55 -19.40
N ALA A 69 17.70 -4.09 -20.34
CA ALA A 69 16.37 -3.56 -20.62
C ALA A 69 15.40 -3.76 -19.45
N LEU A 70 15.45 -4.92 -18.79
CA LEU A 70 14.56 -5.26 -17.68
C LEU A 70 14.91 -4.48 -16.42
N ARG A 71 16.20 -4.30 -16.09
CA ARG A 71 16.66 -3.51 -14.93
C ARG A 71 16.10 -2.09 -14.93
N ARG A 72 15.93 -1.48 -16.10
CA ARG A 72 15.33 -0.13 -16.25
C ARG A 72 13.88 -0.05 -15.77
N ILE A 73 13.12 -1.14 -15.86
CA ILE A 73 11.68 -1.16 -15.58
C ILE A 73 11.28 -2.05 -14.41
N TYR A 74 12.17 -2.92 -13.93
CA TYR A 74 11.87 -4.01 -13.01
C TYR A 74 11.16 -3.53 -11.74
N GLY A 75 11.74 -2.56 -11.01
CA GLY A 75 11.12 -2.05 -9.78
C GLY A 75 9.72 -1.49 -10.01
N ARG A 76 9.51 -0.71 -11.09
CA ARG A 76 8.18 -0.17 -11.43
C ARG A 76 7.21 -1.25 -11.88
N PHE A 77 7.69 -2.27 -12.58
CA PHE A 77 6.90 -3.43 -12.97
C PHE A 77 6.43 -4.22 -11.75
N VAL A 78 7.32 -4.55 -10.82
CA VAL A 78 6.99 -5.24 -9.58
C VAL A 78 5.98 -4.44 -8.76
N LEU A 79 6.18 -3.14 -8.58
CA LEU A 79 5.22 -2.28 -7.87
C LEU A 79 3.84 -2.26 -8.53
N ALA A 80 3.80 -2.18 -9.87
CA ALA A 80 2.55 -2.21 -10.63
C ALA A 80 1.86 -3.58 -10.53
N TYR A 81 2.61 -4.67 -10.65
CA TYR A 81 2.13 -6.05 -10.49
C TYR A 81 1.55 -6.27 -9.09
N CYS A 82 2.25 -5.80 -8.06
CA CYS A 82 1.81 -5.88 -6.67
C CYS A 82 0.54 -5.08 -6.37
N GLY A 83 0.03 -4.27 -7.30
CA GLY A 83 -1.35 -3.77 -7.24
C GLY A 83 -2.36 -4.91 -7.17
N SER A 84 -2.05 -6.09 -7.72
CA SER A 84 -2.89 -7.29 -7.61
C SER A 84 -3.05 -7.78 -6.17
N LEU A 85 -2.09 -7.50 -5.27
CA LEU A 85 -2.22 -7.82 -3.85
C LEU A 85 -3.32 -6.98 -3.18
N ASP A 86 -3.46 -5.73 -3.62
CA ASP A 86 -4.43 -4.78 -3.07
C ASP A 86 -5.86 -5.15 -3.53
N TRP A 87 -6.04 -5.56 -4.79
CA TRP A 87 -7.37 -5.71 -5.42
C TRP A 87 -7.75 -7.14 -5.81
N GLY A 88 -6.82 -8.08 -5.76
CA GLY A 88 -6.92 -9.43 -6.33
C GLY A 88 -6.39 -9.52 -7.76
N PHE A 89 -6.41 -8.41 -8.50
CA PHE A 89 -5.90 -8.31 -9.86
C PHE A 89 -5.34 -6.91 -10.15
N ALA A 90 -4.46 -6.79 -11.14
CA ALA A 90 -3.95 -5.53 -11.65
C ALA A 90 -3.93 -5.51 -13.18
N PRO A 91 -4.75 -4.66 -13.83
CA PRO A 91 -4.68 -4.41 -15.26
C PRO A 91 -3.48 -3.52 -15.58
N LEU A 92 -2.59 -4.00 -16.45
CA LEU A 92 -1.33 -3.35 -16.81
C LEU A 92 -1.22 -3.18 -18.33
N VAL A 93 -0.63 -2.06 -18.75
CA VAL A 93 -0.32 -1.79 -20.16
C VAL A 93 1.18 -1.83 -20.37
N LYS A 94 1.63 -2.73 -21.26
CA LYS A 94 3.01 -2.78 -21.73
C LYS A 94 3.31 -1.54 -22.56
N ASN A 95 4.47 -0.93 -22.38
CA ASN A 95 4.89 0.22 -23.17
C ASN A 95 6.26 -0.08 -23.77
N PHE A 96 6.48 0.38 -25.00
CA PHE A 96 7.76 0.20 -25.70
C PHE A 96 8.25 1.54 -26.26
N GLU A 97 9.57 1.66 -26.39
CA GLU A 97 10.22 2.79 -27.06
C GLU A 97 11.37 2.31 -27.93
N ARG A 98 11.67 3.06 -28.98
CA ARG A 98 12.91 2.87 -29.73
C ARG A 98 14.01 3.66 -29.01
N SER A 99 15.10 2.99 -28.67
CA SER A 99 16.23 3.61 -27.98
C SER A 99 17.55 3.26 -28.67
N GLY A 100 18.43 4.26 -28.76
CA GLY A 100 19.83 4.09 -29.17
C GLY A 100 20.76 3.68 -28.03
N ASP A 101 20.29 3.73 -26.77
CA ASP A 101 21.07 3.41 -25.56
C ASP A 101 21.71 2.02 -25.59
N PRO A 102 21.08 0.97 -26.17
CA PRO A 102 21.66 -0.38 -26.18
C PRO A 102 23.03 -0.49 -26.87
N ARG A 103 23.46 0.53 -27.63
CA ARG A 103 24.80 0.60 -28.21
C ARG A 103 25.90 0.77 -27.15
N GLY A 104 25.56 1.32 -25.98
CA GLY A 104 26.48 1.46 -24.85
C GLY A 104 26.55 0.24 -23.94
N TRP A 105 25.68 -0.75 -24.14
CA TRP A 105 25.66 -1.96 -23.33
C TRP A 105 26.69 -2.96 -23.86
N SER A 106 27.42 -3.59 -22.96
CA SER A 106 28.40 -4.61 -23.26
C SER A 106 28.09 -5.92 -22.55
N TYR A 107 28.63 -7.01 -23.09
CA TYR A 107 28.59 -8.33 -22.48
C TYR A 107 29.97 -8.98 -22.61
N VAL A 108 30.26 -9.90 -21.71
CA VAL A 108 31.51 -10.64 -21.69
C VAL A 108 31.27 -12.02 -22.34
N ASP A 109 32.07 -12.35 -23.34
CA ASP A 109 32.05 -13.65 -24.02
C ASP A 109 33.47 -14.23 -23.97
N GLY A 110 33.70 -15.12 -23.00
CA GLY A 110 35.06 -15.52 -22.59
C GLY A 110 35.79 -14.36 -21.90
N ASP A 111 36.95 -13.98 -22.42
CA ASP A 111 37.75 -12.85 -21.90
C ASP A 111 37.57 -11.55 -22.72
N VAL A 112 36.60 -11.52 -23.65
CA VAL A 112 36.41 -10.39 -24.57
C VAL A 112 35.08 -9.70 -24.30
N GLU A 113 35.16 -8.40 -24.01
CA GLU A 113 34.00 -7.52 -23.93
C GLU A 113 33.52 -7.14 -25.34
N LYS A 114 32.23 -7.38 -25.61
CA LYS A 114 31.59 -7.11 -26.91
C LYS A 114 30.36 -6.23 -26.72
N PRO A 115 30.02 -5.34 -27.67
CA PRO A 115 28.80 -4.57 -27.60
C PRO A 115 27.57 -5.46 -27.80
N VAL A 116 26.55 -5.25 -26.98
CA VAL A 116 25.26 -5.97 -27.06
C VAL A 116 24.52 -5.63 -28.35
N TRP A 117 24.53 -4.35 -28.76
CA TRP A 117 23.82 -3.89 -29.94
C TRP A 117 24.77 -3.39 -31.02
N THR A 118 24.77 -4.06 -32.18
CA THR A 118 25.67 -3.76 -33.31
C THR A 118 24.93 -3.18 -34.52
N SER A 119 23.59 -3.19 -34.50
CA SER A 119 22.79 -2.66 -35.59
C SER A 119 22.79 -1.13 -35.58
N SER A 120 22.72 -0.54 -36.77
CA SER A 120 22.53 0.91 -36.94
C SER A 120 21.10 1.34 -36.60
N ALA A 121 20.13 0.44 -36.64
CA ALA A 121 18.77 0.73 -36.21
C ALA A 121 18.67 0.82 -34.68
N ASP A 122 17.78 1.66 -34.18
CA ASP A 122 17.47 1.74 -32.76
C ASP A 122 16.73 0.49 -32.31
N ALA A 123 17.09 -0.04 -31.13
CA ALA A 123 16.45 -1.23 -30.59
C ALA A 123 15.12 -0.85 -29.93
N LEU A 124 14.16 -1.78 -29.95
CA LEU A 124 12.95 -1.66 -29.16
C LEU A 124 13.27 -2.07 -27.72
N VAL A 125 13.02 -1.19 -26.75
CA VAL A 125 13.19 -1.47 -25.32
C VAL A 125 11.89 -1.17 -24.57
N TRP A 126 11.75 -1.71 -23.36
CA TRP A 126 10.57 -1.44 -22.54
C TRP A 126 10.58 -0.03 -21.97
N LYS A 127 9.41 0.60 -21.97
CA LYS A 127 9.07 1.70 -21.06
C LYS A 127 8.42 1.13 -19.80
N PRO A 128 8.42 1.86 -18.68
CA PRO A 128 7.67 1.47 -17.50
C PRO A 128 6.21 1.14 -17.85
N VAL A 129 5.72 0.01 -17.34
CA VAL A 129 4.32 -0.40 -17.54
C VAL A 129 3.38 0.62 -16.90
N THR A 130 2.23 0.85 -17.53
CA THR A 130 1.20 1.74 -16.99
C THR A 130 0.17 0.91 -16.23
N PRO A 131 0.07 1.02 -14.89
CA PRO A 131 -1.04 0.43 -14.16
C PRO A 131 -2.34 1.19 -14.44
N LEU A 132 -3.43 0.45 -14.63
CA LEU A 132 -4.77 1.03 -14.78
C LEU A 132 -5.57 0.86 -13.48
N ASP A 133 -6.58 1.72 -13.27
CA ASP A 133 -7.47 1.63 -12.10
C ASP A 133 -8.35 0.37 -12.20
N PRO A 134 -8.22 -0.62 -11.30
CA PRO A 134 -8.98 -1.88 -11.38
C PRO A 134 -10.50 -1.68 -11.34
N ARG A 135 -10.99 -0.56 -10.78
CA ARG A 135 -12.42 -0.23 -10.71
C ARG A 135 -13.01 0.15 -12.08
N LYS A 136 -12.15 0.40 -13.06
CA LYS A 136 -12.51 0.90 -14.40
C LYS A 136 -12.10 -0.06 -15.51
N CYS A 137 -11.63 -1.24 -15.14
CA CYS A 137 -11.13 -2.23 -16.09
C CYS A 137 -11.89 -3.54 -15.93
N SER A 138 -12.15 -4.20 -17.05
CA SER A 138 -12.60 -5.59 -17.08
C SER A 138 -11.75 -6.38 -18.08
N PRO A 139 -11.55 -7.68 -17.85
CA PRO A 139 -10.92 -8.54 -18.84
C PRO A 139 -11.82 -8.63 -20.08
N HIS A 140 -11.24 -8.41 -21.25
CA HIS A 140 -11.88 -8.67 -22.53
C HIS A 140 -11.67 -10.14 -22.91
N PHE A 141 -12.73 -10.82 -23.33
CA PHE A 141 -12.67 -12.24 -23.70
C PHE A 141 -13.00 -12.43 -25.17
N ALA A 142 -12.21 -13.26 -25.83
CA ALA A 142 -12.52 -13.76 -27.16
C ALA A 142 -13.72 -14.74 -27.12
N SER A 143 -14.23 -15.11 -28.30
CA SER A 143 -15.37 -16.03 -28.43
C SER A 143 -15.11 -17.43 -27.88
N ASP A 144 -13.85 -17.83 -27.74
CA ASP A 144 -13.42 -19.10 -27.12
C ASP A 144 -13.27 -19.01 -25.59
N GLY A 145 -13.53 -17.84 -25.00
CA GLY A 145 -13.37 -17.59 -23.57
C GLY A 145 -11.93 -17.32 -23.13
N SER A 146 -10.98 -17.25 -24.07
CA SER A 146 -9.61 -16.83 -23.77
C SER A 146 -9.52 -15.33 -23.53
N PHE A 147 -8.53 -14.91 -22.75
CA PHE A 147 -8.26 -13.50 -22.49
C PHE A 147 -7.69 -12.83 -23.75
N ASP A 148 -8.35 -11.79 -24.24
CA ASP A 148 -8.01 -11.10 -25.51
C ASP A 148 -7.74 -9.59 -25.33
N GLY A 149 -7.76 -9.09 -24.10
CA GLY A 149 -7.42 -7.70 -23.84
C GLY A 149 -8.03 -7.14 -22.57
N ILE A 150 -8.05 -5.81 -22.46
CA ILE A 150 -8.61 -5.08 -21.33
C ILE A 150 -9.62 -4.08 -21.84
N ASP A 151 -10.86 -4.18 -21.39
CA ASP A 151 -11.86 -3.13 -21.58
C ASP A 151 -11.63 -2.04 -20.53
N TYR A 152 -11.50 -0.79 -20.96
CA TYR A 152 -11.20 0.34 -20.08
C TYR A 152 -12.28 1.42 -20.17
N GLY A 153 -12.92 1.72 -19.03
CA GLY A 153 -13.95 2.76 -18.90
C GLY A 153 -13.39 4.07 -18.31
N PRO A 154 -12.91 5.04 -19.11
CA PRO A 154 -12.43 6.31 -18.58
C PRO A 154 -13.56 7.12 -17.94
N THR A 155 -13.31 7.69 -16.75
CA THR A 155 -14.29 8.45 -15.94
C THR A 155 -14.69 9.78 -16.58
N THR A 156 -13.84 10.31 -17.45
CA THR A 156 -14.07 11.55 -18.17
C THR A 156 -13.83 11.29 -19.65
N LYS A 157 -14.90 10.95 -20.38
CA LYS A 157 -14.90 11.18 -21.83
C LYS A 157 -14.87 12.70 -22.03
N ARG A 158 -13.68 13.33 -21.99
CA ARG A 158 -13.53 14.69 -22.50
C ARG A 158 -13.92 14.62 -23.97
N SER A 159 -15.01 15.30 -24.33
CA SER A 159 -15.50 15.35 -25.71
C SER A 159 -14.34 15.72 -26.65
N GLY A 160 -14.03 14.84 -27.59
CA GLY A 160 -13.02 15.08 -28.64
C GLY A 160 -11.67 14.38 -28.50
N GLN A 161 -11.33 13.76 -27.35
CA GLN A 161 -10.15 12.88 -27.27
C GLN A 161 -10.56 11.43 -27.57
N ARG A 162 -10.23 10.94 -28.77
CA ARG A 162 -10.30 9.51 -29.10
C ARG A 162 -9.21 8.77 -28.36
N PHE A 163 -9.54 7.64 -27.75
CA PHE A 163 -8.54 6.75 -27.20
C PHE A 163 -7.70 6.19 -28.37
N PRO A 164 -6.37 6.05 -28.24
CA PRO A 164 -5.50 5.68 -29.37
C PRO A 164 -5.79 4.28 -29.95
N PHE A 165 -6.62 3.48 -29.27
CA PHE A 165 -6.99 2.12 -29.65
C PHE A 165 -8.46 1.98 -30.09
N GLU A 166 -9.21 3.06 -30.36
CA GLU A 166 -10.62 3.00 -30.81
C GLU A 166 -10.77 3.07 -32.35
N PRO A 167 -10.91 1.94 -33.08
CA PRO A 167 -11.46 1.95 -34.43
C PRO A 167 -12.99 1.84 -34.35
N GLY A 168 -13.70 2.97 -34.33
CA GLY A 168 -15.12 2.98 -34.71
C GLY A 168 -16.18 2.98 -33.61
N GLY A 169 -15.92 3.58 -32.43
CA GLY A 169 -16.98 3.94 -31.47
C GLY A 169 -17.45 2.84 -30.52
N GLY A 170 -16.72 1.72 -30.44
CA GLY A 170 -16.84 0.74 -29.35
C GLY A 170 -16.28 1.28 -28.02
N GLU A 171 -16.46 0.53 -26.93
CA GLU A 171 -15.76 0.83 -25.68
C GLU A 171 -14.24 0.76 -25.90
N PRO A 172 -13.43 1.65 -25.29
CA PRO A 172 -12.00 1.66 -25.49
C PRO A 172 -11.41 0.35 -24.94
N SER A 173 -10.94 -0.51 -25.84
CA SER A 173 -10.26 -1.77 -25.48
C SER A 173 -8.77 -1.68 -25.76
N ILE A 174 -7.98 -2.31 -24.90
CA ILE A 174 -6.54 -2.45 -25.02
C ILE A 174 -6.28 -3.88 -25.51
N PRO A 175 -5.68 -4.06 -26.69
CA PRO A 175 -5.57 -5.38 -27.29
C PRO A 175 -4.47 -6.23 -26.62
N LEU A 176 -4.57 -7.55 -26.77
CA LEU A 176 -3.73 -8.56 -26.09
C LEU A 176 -2.22 -8.29 -26.12
N GLN A 177 -1.69 -7.81 -27.24
CA GLN A 177 -0.26 -7.55 -27.40
C GLN A 177 0.25 -6.38 -26.53
N TRP A 178 -0.63 -5.50 -26.06
CA TRP A 178 -0.33 -4.41 -25.13
C TRP A 178 -0.84 -4.69 -23.72
N ALA A 179 -1.88 -5.52 -23.59
CA ALA A 179 -2.47 -5.89 -22.32
C ALA A 179 -1.60 -6.87 -21.53
N LEU A 180 -1.58 -6.69 -20.21
CA LEU A 180 -1.09 -7.64 -19.24
C LEU A 180 -2.03 -7.65 -18.03
N TRP A 181 -2.40 -8.84 -17.56
CA TRP A 181 -3.33 -9.01 -16.46
C TRP A 181 -2.66 -9.79 -15.33
N ALA A 182 -2.27 -9.07 -14.28
CA ALA A 182 -1.68 -9.69 -13.08
C ALA A 182 -2.81 -10.12 -12.14
N THR A 183 -2.68 -11.31 -11.55
CA THR A 183 -3.70 -11.91 -10.69
C THR A 183 -3.01 -12.48 -9.46
N ASN A 184 -3.44 -12.08 -8.27
CA ASN A 184 -2.96 -12.65 -7.01
C ASN A 184 -3.74 -13.92 -6.66
N ASP A 185 -3.05 -14.93 -6.13
CA ASP A 185 -3.62 -16.20 -5.68
C ASP A 185 -4.46 -16.89 -6.78
N LYS A 186 -4.00 -16.83 -8.04
CA LYS A 186 -4.74 -17.34 -9.20
C LYS A 186 -5.12 -18.81 -9.03
N ASP A 187 -4.19 -19.63 -8.55
CA ASP A 187 -4.42 -21.07 -8.38
C ASP A 187 -5.38 -21.38 -7.24
N ALA A 188 -5.28 -20.65 -6.12
CA ALA A 188 -6.24 -20.75 -5.02
C ALA A 188 -7.64 -20.23 -5.40
N ALA A 189 -7.72 -19.36 -6.40
CA ALA A 189 -8.96 -18.84 -6.99
C ALA A 189 -9.42 -19.62 -8.23
N PHE A 190 -8.98 -20.88 -8.40
CA PHE A 190 -9.39 -21.79 -9.48
C PHE A 190 -9.19 -21.20 -10.89
N GLY A 191 -8.11 -20.44 -11.10
CA GLY A 191 -7.81 -19.81 -12.38
C GLY A 191 -8.60 -18.54 -12.68
N SER A 192 -9.38 -18.02 -11.72
CA SER A 192 -10.12 -16.75 -11.86
C SER A 192 -9.18 -15.60 -12.20
N LEU A 193 -9.49 -14.82 -13.25
CA LEU A 193 -8.70 -13.63 -13.59
C LEU A 193 -8.77 -12.55 -12.51
N TYR A 194 -9.83 -12.52 -11.70
CA TYR A 194 -9.96 -11.53 -10.61
C TYR A 194 -9.14 -11.89 -9.37
N GLY A 195 -8.68 -13.14 -9.26
CA GLY A 195 -7.86 -13.60 -8.14
C GLY A 195 -8.51 -13.40 -6.78
N ARG A 196 -7.69 -13.28 -5.74
CA ARG A 196 -8.11 -12.92 -4.38
C ARG A 196 -7.20 -11.83 -3.84
N SER A 197 -7.77 -10.76 -3.29
CA SER A 197 -6.98 -9.70 -2.64
C SER A 197 -6.40 -10.21 -1.32
N ARG A 198 -5.15 -9.85 -0.97
CA ARG A 198 -4.60 -10.09 0.37
C ARG A 198 -5.36 -9.30 1.44
N LEU A 199 -5.88 -8.12 1.08
CA LEU A 199 -6.74 -7.33 1.96
C LEU A 199 -8.07 -8.03 2.26
N ALA A 200 -8.50 -8.98 1.42
CA ALA A 200 -9.75 -9.69 1.66
C ALA A 200 -9.74 -10.46 2.99
N SER A 201 -8.61 -11.07 3.33
CA SER A 201 -8.43 -11.79 4.60
C SER A 201 -8.34 -10.85 5.80
N ALA A 202 -7.84 -9.63 5.62
CA ALA A 202 -7.76 -8.63 6.67
C ALA A 202 -9.08 -7.89 6.95
N TYR A 203 -10.06 -8.00 6.04
CA TYR A 203 -11.30 -7.23 6.10
C TYR A 203 -12.09 -7.39 7.41
N PRO A 204 -12.29 -8.60 7.96
CA PRO A 204 -13.02 -8.76 9.23
C PRO A 204 -12.34 -8.06 10.41
N HIS A 205 -11.01 -8.06 10.45
CA HIS A 205 -10.24 -7.39 11.49
C HIS A 205 -10.28 -5.88 11.33
N TRP A 206 -10.13 -5.40 10.09
CA TRP A 206 -10.27 -3.99 9.75
C TRP A 206 -11.66 -3.43 10.08
N SER A 207 -12.73 -4.12 9.69
CA SER A 207 -14.09 -3.68 9.99
C SER A 207 -14.36 -3.68 11.50
N SER A 208 -13.90 -4.72 12.21
CA SER A 208 -14.05 -4.83 13.66
C SER A 208 -13.28 -3.73 14.40
N TYR A 209 -12.10 -3.37 13.91
CA TYR A 209 -11.28 -2.29 14.47
C TYR A 209 -12.05 -0.97 14.43
N TRP A 210 -12.54 -0.55 13.27
CA TRP A 210 -13.26 0.72 13.14
C TRP A 210 -14.58 0.73 13.90
N TYR A 211 -15.27 -0.41 13.97
CA TYR A 211 -16.47 -0.54 14.79
C TYR A 211 -16.15 -0.36 16.29
N ARG A 212 -15.12 -1.01 16.81
CA ARG A 212 -14.69 -0.86 18.21
C ARG A 212 -14.18 0.54 18.50
N TRP A 213 -13.46 1.15 17.57
CA TRP A 213 -13.02 2.54 17.68
C TRP A 213 -14.21 3.49 17.88
N GLN A 214 -15.25 3.38 17.05
CA GLN A 214 -16.48 4.19 17.19
C GLN A 214 -17.22 3.93 18.50
N LEU A 215 -17.22 2.69 19.01
CA LEU A 215 -17.77 2.39 20.34
C LEU A 215 -16.93 3.02 21.45
N GLY A 216 -15.61 3.02 21.31
CA GLY A 216 -14.67 3.72 22.17
C GLY A 216 -14.96 5.21 22.22
N ASP A 217 -15.08 5.87 21.07
CA ASP A 217 -15.43 7.30 20.99
C ASP A 217 -16.74 7.61 21.72
N ARG A 218 -17.77 6.80 21.52
CA ARG A 218 -19.06 6.95 22.25
C ARG A 218 -18.92 6.72 23.74
N ALA A 219 -18.05 5.81 24.17
CA ALA A 219 -17.77 5.58 25.58
C ALA A 219 -17.01 6.76 26.19
N PHE A 220 -16.04 7.34 25.46
CA PHE A 220 -15.35 8.57 25.84
C PHE A 220 -16.31 9.76 25.95
N GLU A 221 -17.21 9.94 24.99
CA GLU A 221 -18.24 10.98 25.05
C GLU A 221 -19.10 10.84 26.32
N ARG A 222 -19.58 9.63 26.62
CA ARG A 222 -20.37 9.35 27.82
C ARG A 222 -19.59 9.51 29.12
N TRP A 223 -18.28 9.27 29.08
CA TRP A 223 -17.43 9.43 30.26
C TRP A 223 -17.04 10.90 30.49
N ALA A 224 -16.80 11.66 29.41
CA ALA A 224 -16.49 13.08 29.46
C ALA A 224 -17.71 13.93 29.84
N ASP A 225 -18.90 13.53 29.37
CA ASP A 225 -20.17 14.19 29.65
C ASP A 225 -21.19 13.17 30.18
N PRO A 226 -21.03 12.73 31.45
CA PRO A 226 -21.89 11.71 32.03
C PRO A 226 -23.32 12.23 32.21
N PRO A 227 -24.33 11.40 31.92
CA PRO A 227 -25.71 11.81 32.10
C PRO A 227 -25.98 12.08 33.58
N VAL A 228 -26.67 13.19 33.86
CA VAL A 228 -27.10 13.58 35.20
C VAL A 228 -28.46 12.94 35.48
N VAL A 229 -28.54 12.18 36.56
CA VAL A 229 -29.80 11.69 37.11
C VAL A 229 -30.28 12.70 38.15
N ALA A 230 -31.50 13.19 37.97
CA ALA A 230 -32.13 14.13 38.88
C ALA A 230 -33.30 13.47 39.61
N TYR A 231 -33.16 13.27 40.91
CA TYR A 231 -34.25 12.91 41.80
C TYR A 231 -34.89 14.19 42.31
N HIS A 232 -36.21 14.28 42.17
CA HIS A 232 -37.02 15.39 42.65
C HIS A 232 -38.31 14.86 43.30
N PRO A 233 -38.98 15.64 44.16
CA PRO A 233 -40.26 15.25 44.75
C PRO A 233 -41.33 15.01 43.67
N SER A 234 -42.18 14.00 43.87
CA SER A 234 -43.30 13.67 42.97
C SER A 234 -44.50 14.62 43.11
N ASP A 235 -44.57 15.35 44.22
CA ASP A 235 -45.72 16.18 44.57
C ASP A 235 -45.76 17.47 43.76
N VAL A 236 -46.93 17.82 43.25
CA VAL A 236 -47.16 19.09 42.57
C VAL A 236 -47.35 20.18 43.63
N ALA A 237 -46.34 21.02 43.83
CA ALA A 237 -46.50 22.17 44.73
C ALA A 237 -47.39 23.23 44.09
N LEU A 238 -48.27 23.83 44.91
CA LEU A 238 -48.96 25.06 44.55
C LEU A 238 -48.04 26.23 44.88
N ASP A 239 -47.76 27.09 43.89
CA ASP A 239 -47.01 28.31 44.11
C ASP A 239 -47.83 29.25 45.01
N PRO A 240 -47.34 29.60 46.22
CA PRO A 240 -48.10 30.42 47.17
C PRO A 240 -48.38 31.85 46.66
N ALA A 241 -47.65 32.34 45.66
CA ALA A 241 -47.85 33.67 45.10
C ALA A 241 -48.90 33.71 43.96
N THR A 242 -49.02 32.62 43.18
CA THR A 242 -49.86 32.60 41.96
C THR A 242 -50.98 31.56 42.02
N GLY A 243 -50.97 30.66 43.00
CA GLY A 243 -51.88 29.53 43.09
C GLY A 243 -51.71 28.49 41.97
N SER A 244 -50.68 28.65 41.12
CA SER A 244 -50.45 27.78 39.98
C SER A 244 -49.76 26.48 40.41
N ARG A 245 -50.10 25.39 39.72
CA ARG A 245 -49.46 24.08 39.91
C ARG A 245 -48.06 24.09 39.30
N ARG A 246 -47.03 23.93 40.11
CA ARG A 246 -45.63 23.89 39.66
C ARG A 246 -45.20 22.44 39.45
N ASN A 247 -44.74 22.12 38.23
CA ASN A 247 -44.25 20.79 37.89
C ASN A 247 -42.73 20.75 38.10
N PHE A 248 -42.27 20.07 39.16
CA PHE A 248 -40.85 19.93 39.47
C PHE A 248 -40.06 19.09 38.46
N THR A 249 -40.70 18.32 37.57
CA THR A 249 -39.99 17.59 36.52
C THR A 249 -39.29 18.52 35.53
N ALA A 250 -39.96 19.60 35.10
CA ALA A 250 -39.36 20.56 34.18
C ALA A 250 -38.21 21.32 34.85
N GLU A 251 -38.33 21.60 36.15
CA GLU A 251 -37.27 22.26 36.93
C GLU A 251 -36.09 21.34 37.18
N GLY A 252 -36.34 20.08 37.51
CA GLY A 252 -35.31 19.06 37.66
C GLY A 252 -34.52 18.85 36.36
N LEU A 253 -35.20 18.78 35.22
CA LEU A 253 -34.53 18.74 33.90
C LEU A 253 -33.74 20.01 33.62
N GLY A 254 -34.28 21.19 33.94
CA GLY A 254 -33.58 22.47 33.78
C GLY A 254 -32.34 22.59 34.67
N LEU A 255 -32.41 22.08 35.91
CA LEU A 255 -31.27 22.03 36.83
C LEU A 255 -30.23 21.01 36.37
N ALA A 256 -30.65 19.85 35.88
CA ALA A 256 -29.75 18.84 35.32
C ALA A 256 -28.98 19.39 34.10
N GLU A 257 -29.68 20.09 33.19
CA GLU A 257 -29.04 20.71 32.02
C GLU A 257 -28.07 21.83 32.40
N ARG A 258 -28.42 22.65 33.41
CA ARG A 258 -27.52 23.66 33.96
C ARG A 258 -26.29 23.04 34.62
N LEU A 259 -26.47 21.95 35.37
CA LEU A 259 -25.35 21.22 35.97
C LEU A 259 -24.44 20.64 34.88
N ARG A 260 -25.03 20.07 33.82
CA ARG A 260 -24.31 19.58 32.64
C ARG A 260 -23.53 20.69 31.93
N SER A 261 -24.08 21.89 31.82
CA SER A 261 -23.40 23.06 31.24
C SER A 261 -22.32 23.67 32.16
N GLY A 262 -21.99 23.04 33.29
CA GLY A 262 -20.97 23.52 34.23
C GLY A 262 -21.45 24.62 35.19
N ALA A 263 -22.76 24.82 35.36
CA ALA A 263 -23.27 25.76 36.34
C ALA A 263 -23.17 25.18 37.77
N ASN A 264 -22.87 26.05 38.72
CA ASN A 264 -22.98 25.70 40.14
C ASN A 264 -24.45 25.67 40.55
N VAL A 265 -24.90 24.55 41.12
CA VAL A 265 -26.28 24.35 41.58
C VAL A 265 -26.28 24.15 43.09
N SER A 266 -27.18 24.84 43.79
CA SER A 266 -27.47 24.60 45.21
C SER A 266 -28.86 23.98 45.32
N LEU A 267 -28.98 22.86 46.05
CA LEU A 267 -30.23 22.15 46.25
C LEU A 267 -30.69 22.26 47.71
N PRO A 268 -32.01 22.22 47.98
CA PRO A 268 -32.55 22.13 49.34
C PRO A 268 -32.05 20.87 50.06
N GLY A 269 -31.69 21.01 51.33
CA GLY A 269 -31.13 19.94 52.15
C GLY A 269 -32.17 19.07 52.89
N ASP A 270 -33.46 19.27 52.62
CA ASP A 270 -34.52 18.60 53.36
C ASP A 270 -34.48 17.08 53.15
N ALA A 271 -34.38 16.35 54.25
CA ALA A 271 -34.38 14.90 54.25
C ALA A 271 -35.83 14.38 54.18
N VAL A 272 -36.03 13.29 53.43
CA VAL A 272 -37.35 12.66 53.31
C VAL A 272 -37.67 11.94 54.63
N THR A 273 -38.79 12.29 55.25
CA THR A 273 -39.33 11.58 56.41
C THR A 273 -40.24 10.44 55.94
N ASN A 274 -40.24 9.32 56.67
CA ASN A 274 -41.16 8.22 56.38
C ASN A 274 -42.63 8.65 56.62
N LEU A 275 -43.60 7.89 56.11
CA LEU A 275 -45.05 8.21 56.16
C LEU A 275 -45.58 8.47 57.59
N GLU A 276 -44.91 7.95 58.62
CA GLU A 276 -45.24 8.12 60.04
C GLU A 276 -44.44 9.26 60.73
N GLY A 277 -43.64 10.04 60.00
CA GLY A 277 -42.94 11.23 60.48
C GLY A 277 -41.75 11.02 61.42
N ASP A 278 -41.60 9.83 62.00
CA ASP A 278 -40.69 9.61 63.14
C ASP A 278 -39.27 9.15 62.77
N ARG A 279 -39.02 8.77 61.50
CA ARG A 279 -37.69 8.36 61.05
C ARG A 279 -37.28 9.10 59.79
N VAL A 280 -36.19 9.84 59.91
CA VAL A 280 -35.48 10.47 58.79
C VAL A 280 -34.82 9.36 57.98
N ILE A 281 -35.21 9.22 56.73
CA ILE A 281 -34.52 8.36 55.78
C ILE A 281 -33.30 9.15 55.28
N GLY A 282 -32.13 8.53 55.16
CA GLY A 282 -30.89 9.19 54.73
C GLY A 282 -30.88 9.71 53.28
N MET A 283 -32.04 9.77 52.63
CA MET A 283 -32.21 10.25 51.25
C MET A 283 -32.73 11.69 51.27
N ARG A 284 -32.14 12.53 50.44
CA ARG A 284 -32.55 13.94 50.29
C ARG A 284 -33.71 14.04 49.32
N ALA A 285 -34.58 15.04 49.53
CA ALA A 285 -35.72 15.29 48.64
C ALA A 285 -35.28 15.67 47.20
N TRP A 286 -34.11 16.30 47.09
CA TRP A 286 -33.44 16.58 45.82
C TRP A 286 -32.06 15.95 45.81
N GLU A 287 -31.76 15.21 44.74
CA GLU A 287 -30.44 14.63 44.52
C GLU A 287 -30.09 14.71 43.04
N LEU A 288 -28.97 15.36 42.73
CA LEU A 288 -28.37 15.35 41.39
C LEU A 288 -27.13 14.47 41.47
N SER A 289 -27.16 13.33 40.79
CA SER A 289 -26.03 12.39 40.73
C SER A 289 -25.64 12.18 39.26
N GLN A 290 -24.38 12.41 38.92
CA GLN A 290 -23.85 11.96 37.64
C GLN A 290 -23.77 10.43 37.63
N LEU A 291 -24.26 9.80 36.56
CA LEU A 291 -24.13 8.36 36.39
C LEU A 291 -22.65 8.03 36.20
N LYS A 292 -22.05 7.45 37.23
CA LYS A 292 -20.65 6.99 37.16
C LYS A 292 -20.59 5.74 36.29
N SER A 293 -20.01 5.87 35.10
CA SER A 293 -19.64 4.73 34.27
C SER A 293 -18.17 4.41 34.52
N GLU A 294 -17.90 3.23 35.06
CA GLU A 294 -16.53 2.68 35.09
C GLU A 294 -16.26 2.04 33.73
N VAL A 295 -15.51 2.74 32.88
CA VAL A 295 -15.06 2.21 31.59
C VAL A 295 -13.57 1.90 31.70
N ASP A 296 -13.21 0.65 31.42
CA ASP A 296 -11.81 0.25 31.31
C ASP A 296 -11.29 0.57 29.90
N PHE A 297 -10.67 1.74 29.76
CA PHE A 297 -10.05 2.15 28.50
C PHE A 297 -8.80 1.35 28.16
N ALA A 298 -8.15 0.70 29.15
CA ALA A 298 -6.98 -0.13 28.88
C ALA A 298 -7.37 -1.39 28.11
N ALA A 299 -8.48 -2.04 28.50
CA ALA A 299 -9.02 -3.20 27.79
C ALA A 299 -9.44 -2.88 26.34
N LEU A 300 -9.94 -1.65 26.09
CA LEU A 300 -10.26 -1.20 24.73
C LEU A 300 -8.99 -1.04 23.88
N THR A 301 -7.94 -0.44 24.43
CA THR A 301 -6.65 -0.26 23.75
C THR A 301 -6.01 -1.61 23.43
N GLU A 302 -5.93 -2.54 24.39
CA GLU A 302 -5.39 -3.88 24.18
C GLU A 302 -6.15 -4.64 23.07
N SER A 303 -7.47 -4.51 23.06
CA SER A 303 -8.32 -5.07 22.01
C SER A 303 -8.01 -4.48 20.62
N ASN A 304 -7.72 -3.19 20.53
CA ASN A 304 -7.40 -2.53 19.26
C ASN A 304 -6.01 -2.95 18.76
N GLU A 305 -5.02 -3.02 19.65
CA GLU A 305 -3.68 -3.52 19.36
C GLU A 305 -3.72 -4.96 18.83
N TYR A 306 -4.51 -5.83 19.47
CA TYR A 306 -4.75 -7.19 18.98
C TYR A 306 -5.31 -7.22 17.55
N LEU A 307 -6.25 -6.33 17.22
CA LEU A 307 -6.83 -6.25 15.88
C LEU A 307 -5.82 -5.74 14.85
N ASP A 308 -4.96 -4.79 15.20
CA ASP A 308 -3.89 -4.33 14.30
C ASP A 308 -2.86 -5.42 14.02
N VAL A 309 -2.47 -6.19 15.04
CA VAL A 309 -1.66 -7.41 14.86
C VAL A 309 -2.35 -8.41 13.94
N ALA A 310 -3.66 -8.64 14.12
CA ALA A 310 -4.42 -9.57 13.29
C ALA A 310 -4.53 -9.11 11.83
N LYS A 311 -4.64 -7.80 11.57
CA LYS A 311 -4.58 -7.21 10.22
C LYS A 311 -3.26 -7.56 9.52
N LEU A 312 -2.13 -7.41 10.20
CA LEU A 312 -0.79 -7.73 9.66
C LEU A 312 -0.62 -9.22 9.37
N ARG A 313 -1.01 -10.08 10.32
CA ARG A 313 -0.98 -11.53 10.13
C ARG A 313 -1.86 -11.97 8.95
N ALA A 314 -3.00 -11.30 8.75
CA ALA A 314 -3.91 -11.60 7.65
C ALA A 314 -3.33 -11.25 6.26
N VAL A 315 -2.40 -10.31 6.17
CA VAL A 315 -1.62 -10.03 4.94
C VAL A 315 -0.29 -10.80 4.87
N LEU A 316 -0.13 -11.79 5.76
CA LEU A 316 1.06 -12.64 5.91
C LEU A 316 2.32 -11.91 6.37
N VAL A 317 2.22 -10.75 7.01
CA VAL A 317 3.38 -10.05 7.56
C VAL A 317 3.55 -10.40 9.04
N PRO A 318 4.74 -10.88 9.48
CA PRO A 318 4.98 -11.27 10.86
C PRO A 318 4.93 -10.07 11.81
N GLU A 319 4.35 -10.27 13.00
CA GLU A 319 4.15 -9.19 13.98
C GLU A 319 5.43 -8.70 14.66
N GLN A 320 6.47 -9.54 14.76
CA GLN A 320 7.74 -9.13 15.38
C GLN A 320 8.43 -8.02 14.60
N ALA A 321 8.13 -7.87 13.31
CA ALA A 321 8.52 -6.70 12.54
C ALA A 321 8.04 -5.37 13.17
N PHE A 322 7.05 -5.42 14.07
CA PHE A 322 6.36 -4.25 14.60
C PHE A 322 6.47 -4.10 16.12
N PHE A 323 6.29 -5.18 16.89
CA PHE A 323 6.05 -5.12 18.33
C PHE A 323 7.21 -5.62 19.22
N GLU A 324 8.41 -5.78 18.66
CA GLU A 324 9.59 -6.33 19.38
C GLU A 324 10.03 -5.54 20.65
N GLY A 325 9.42 -4.40 20.95
CA GLY A 325 9.63 -3.65 22.19
C GLY A 325 8.80 -4.10 23.40
N ALA A 326 7.74 -4.90 23.23
CA ALA A 326 6.72 -5.14 24.27
C ALA A 326 6.67 -6.58 24.86
N GLY A 327 7.45 -7.55 24.36
CA GLY A 327 7.28 -8.97 24.71
C GLY A 327 8.56 -9.76 25.06
N GLY A 328 8.51 -10.53 26.15
CA GLY A 328 9.63 -11.30 26.75
C GLY A 328 10.16 -12.53 25.98
N THR A 329 11.16 -13.17 26.57
CA THR A 329 12.11 -14.16 26.01
C THR A 329 11.55 -15.42 25.31
N SER A 330 10.25 -15.72 25.39
CA SER A 330 9.64 -16.86 24.67
C SER A 330 9.33 -16.58 23.18
N SER A 331 9.44 -15.33 22.76
CA SER A 331 9.04 -14.86 21.42
C SER A 331 10.04 -15.14 20.29
N ARG A 332 11.30 -15.46 20.59
CA ARG A 332 12.37 -15.55 19.56
C ARG A 332 12.24 -16.74 18.62
N ASN A 333 11.82 -17.91 19.12
CA ASN A 333 11.69 -19.10 18.28
C ASN A 333 10.48 -18.99 17.34
N VAL A 334 9.37 -18.45 17.83
CA VAL A 334 8.17 -18.16 17.01
C VAL A 334 8.51 -17.11 15.94
N ALA A 335 9.40 -16.16 16.26
CA ALA A 335 9.87 -15.15 15.30
C ALA A 335 10.59 -15.74 14.10
N SER A 336 11.52 -16.65 14.37
CA SER A 336 12.25 -17.34 13.30
C SER A 336 11.29 -18.07 12.38
N THR A 337 10.36 -18.86 12.93
CA THR A 337 9.43 -19.65 12.13
C THR A 337 8.48 -18.78 11.30
N LEU A 338 7.96 -17.67 11.85
CA LEU A 338 7.11 -16.76 11.10
C LEU A 338 7.88 -15.98 10.04
N GLY A 339 9.15 -15.67 10.29
CA GLY A 339 10.08 -15.10 9.30
C GLY A 339 10.28 -16.05 8.12
N ASP A 340 10.57 -17.32 8.38
CA ASP A 340 10.76 -18.33 7.33
C ASP A 340 9.49 -18.50 6.47
N VAL A 341 8.30 -18.51 7.11
CA VAL A 341 7.02 -18.58 6.39
C VAL A 341 6.81 -17.34 5.52
N PHE A 342 7.15 -16.16 6.03
CA PHE A 342 7.09 -14.93 5.26
C PHE A 342 8.02 -14.99 4.03
N GLU A 343 9.28 -15.33 4.21
CA GLU A 343 10.26 -15.45 3.10
C GLU A 343 9.80 -16.45 2.04
N ASN A 344 9.30 -17.62 2.45
CA ASN A 344 8.73 -18.61 1.52
C ASN A 344 7.52 -18.05 0.75
N SER A 345 6.67 -17.27 1.42
CA SER A 345 5.54 -16.60 0.75
C SER A 345 5.99 -15.54 -0.26
N GLN A 346 7.10 -14.83 0.03
CA GLN A 346 7.69 -13.86 -0.89
C GLN A 346 8.35 -14.55 -2.07
N ALA A 347 9.03 -15.69 -1.86
CA ALA A 347 9.65 -16.46 -2.92
C ALA A 347 8.62 -17.00 -3.92
N THR A 348 7.46 -17.46 -3.41
CA THR A 348 6.35 -17.92 -4.25
C THR A 348 5.79 -16.76 -5.09
N LEU A 349 5.56 -15.61 -4.47
CA LEU A 349 5.06 -14.43 -5.20
C LEU A 349 6.07 -13.92 -6.23
N LEU A 350 7.37 -13.94 -5.92
CA LEU A 350 8.43 -13.60 -6.85
C LEU A 350 8.45 -14.56 -8.05
N ALA A 351 8.28 -15.86 -7.82
CA ALA A 351 8.21 -16.85 -8.88
C ALA A 351 7.02 -16.62 -9.82
N GLU A 352 5.85 -16.21 -9.30
CA GLU A 352 4.70 -15.84 -10.14
C GLU A 352 4.96 -14.58 -10.99
N ILE A 353 5.63 -13.58 -10.42
CA ILE A 353 6.04 -12.37 -11.13
C ILE A 353 7.02 -12.74 -12.26
N HIS A 354 8.05 -13.54 -11.95
CA HIS A 354 9.05 -13.99 -12.92
C HIS A 354 8.44 -14.86 -14.01
N TRP A 355 7.51 -15.75 -13.66
CA TRP A 355 6.73 -16.52 -14.63
C TRP A 355 5.98 -15.60 -15.59
N THR A 356 5.37 -14.53 -15.08
CA THR A 356 4.66 -13.54 -15.91
C THR A 356 5.64 -12.81 -16.87
N ILE A 357 6.82 -12.44 -16.38
CA ILE A 357 7.87 -11.80 -17.20
C ILE A 357 8.35 -12.76 -18.30
N ASN A 358 8.68 -14.00 -17.94
CA ASN A 358 9.14 -15.04 -18.86
C ASN A 358 8.09 -15.40 -19.90
N ARG A 359 6.80 -15.41 -19.52
CA ARG A 359 5.72 -15.80 -20.42
C ARG A 359 5.29 -14.68 -21.37
N TYR A 360 5.22 -13.44 -20.90
CA TYR A 360 4.53 -12.37 -21.63
C TYR A 360 5.40 -11.17 -22.01
N LEU A 361 6.54 -10.94 -21.34
CA LEU A 361 7.39 -9.78 -21.61
C LEU A 361 8.61 -10.17 -22.45
N ILE A 362 9.45 -11.09 -21.94
CA ILE A 362 10.74 -11.42 -22.57
C ILE A 362 10.58 -11.94 -24.00
N PRO A 363 9.68 -12.91 -24.30
CA PRO A 363 9.54 -13.43 -25.66
C PRO A 363 9.13 -12.36 -26.67
N GLN A 364 8.28 -11.41 -26.26
CA GLN A 364 7.84 -10.31 -27.12
C GLN A 364 8.99 -9.36 -27.47
N LEU A 365 9.86 -9.07 -26.49
CA LEU A 365 11.03 -8.22 -26.70
C LEU A 365 12.06 -8.90 -27.60
N ILE A 366 12.32 -10.19 -27.37
CA ILE A 366 13.28 -10.97 -28.16
C ILE A 366 12.82 -11.07 -29.61
N ALA A 367 11.55 -11.46 -29.84
CA ALA A 367 10.99 -11.57 -31.18
C ALA A 367 11.07 -10.24 -31.95
N ALA A 368 10.75 -9.12 -31.29
CA ALA A 368 10.77 -7.80 -31.91
C ALA A 368 12.17 -7.31 -32.31
N ASN A 369 13.23 -7.73 -31.60
CA ASN A 369 14.59 -7.22 -31.81
C ASN A 369 15.52 -8.20 -32.54
N PHE A 370 15.39 -9.50 -32.26
CA PHE A 370 16.28 -10.56 -32.75
C PHE A 370 15.58 -11.54 -33.71
N GLY A 371 14.27 -11.41 -33.91
CA GLY A 371 13.46 -12.27 -34.77
C GLY A 371 12.89 -13.50 -34.05
N ASP A 372 11.92 -14.15 -34.68
CA ASP A 372 11.14 -15.25 -34.09
C ASP A 372 11.94 -16.54 -33.85
N SER A 373 13.08 -16.71 -34.52
CA SER A 373 13.96 -17.87 -34.37
C SER A 373 15.08 -17.67 -33.34
N ALA A 374 15.10 -16.54 -32.64
CA ALA A 374 16.07 -16.24 -31.61
C ALA A 374 15.94 -17.24 -30.43
N PRO A 375 17.06 -17.66 -29.81
CA PRO A 375 17.03 -18.44 -28.58
C PRO A 375 16.23 -17.76 -27.46
N SER A 376 15.53 -18.55 -26.65
CA SER A 376 14.80 -18.05 -25.50
C SER A 376 15.76 -17.61 -24.38
N CYS A 377 15.34 -16.60 -23.63
CA CYS A 377 15.97 -16.18 -22.38
C CYS A 377 14.90 -16.18 -21.28
N GLU A 378 15.32 -16.40 -20.04
CA GLU A 378 14.43 -16.44 -18.87
C GLU A 378 15.07 -15.66 -17.71
N ILE A 379 14.27 -14.91 -16.96
CA ILE A 379 14.66 -14.37 -15.66
C ILE A 379 14.62 -15.52 -14.63
N ALA A 380 15.67 -15.62 -13.84
CA ALA A 380 15.78 -16.51 -12.69
C ALA A 380 16.06 -15.69 -11.42
N ALA A 381 15.45 -16.11 -10.31
CA ALA A 381 15.70 -15.53 -9.00
C ALA A 381 16.86 -16.26 -8.30
N ASP A 382 17.75 -15.51 -7.68
CA ASP A 382 18.81 -16.05 -6.81
C ASP A 382 18.32 -16.27 -5.36
N GLY A 383 17.05 -15.96 -5.11
CA GLY A 383 16.45 -15.90 -3.78
C GLY A 383 16.63 -14.52 -3.13
N PHE A 384 16.46 -14.48 -1.81
CA PHE A 384 16.65 -13.27 -1.02
C PHE A 384 17.98 -13.38 -0.27
N ASP A 385 18.85 -12.37 -0.42
CA ASP A 385 20.10 -12.34 0.33
C ASP A 385 19.81 -12.09 1.82
N ALA A 386 20.59 -12.71 2.70
CA ALA A 386 20.48 -12.49 4.15
C ALA A 386 20.66 -11.02 4.52
N ASN A 387 21.46 -10.27 3.75
CA ASN A 387 21.63 -8.83 3.93
C ASN A 387 20.36 -8.04 3.60
N ASP A 388 19.56 -8.48 2.62
CA ASP A 388 18.29 -7.84 2.28
C ASP A 388 17.24 -8.07 3.37
N VAL A 389 17.23 -9.27 3.94
CA VAL A 389 16.39 -9.62 5.11
C VAL A 389 16.77 -8.74 6.30
N GLU A 390 18.07 -8.61 6.59
CA GLU A 390 18.55 -7.78 7.70
C GLU A 390 18.28 -6.29 7.46
N THR A 391 18.48 -5.79 6.23
CA THR A 391 18.17 -4.38 5.90
C THR A 391 16.68 -4.11 6.04
N SER A 392 15.84 -5.07 5.63
CA SER A 392 14.39 -4.97 5.76
C SER A 392 13.97 -4.96 7.24
N ARG A 393 14.61 -5.78 8.08
CA ARG A 393 14.42 -5.79 9.54
C ARG A 393 14.83 -4.45 10.16
N GLN A 394 15.97 -3.88 9.77
CA GLN A 394 16.42 -2.58 10.27
C GLN A 394 15.49 -1.43 9.87
N LEU A 395 14.96 -1.46 8.65
CA LEU A 395 13.97 -0.47 8.20
C LEU A 395 12.66 -0.59 8.98
N LEU A 396 12.19 -1.82 9.20
CA LEU A 396 11.02 -2.09 10.04
C LEU A 396 11.23 -1.56 11.47
N GLN A 397 12.37 -1.86 12.07
CA GLN A 397 12.71 -1.41 13.41
C GLN A 397 12.79 0.13 13.47
N ALA A 398 13.41 0.76 12.48
CA ALA A 398 13.48 2.21 12.38
C ALA A 398 12.09 2.85 12.21
N LEU A 399 11.19 2.24 11.44
CA LEU A 399 9.84 2.75 11.24
C LEU A 399 8.97 2.53 12.49
N SER A 400 9.10 1.39 13.17
CA SER A 400 8.40 1.09 14.43
C SER A 400 8.83 2.05 15.55
N GLN A 401 10.13 2.32 15.69
CA GLN A 401 10.65 3.23 16.72
C GLN A 401 10.23 4.69 16.54
N ASN A 402 9.85 5.10 15.32
CA ASN A 402 9.50 6.49 14.99
C ASN A 402 8.02 6.86 15.20
N ALA A 403 7.28 6.05 15.97
CA ALA A 403 5.88 6.22 16.39
C ALA A 403 4.81 5.97 15.29
N PRO A 404 3.66 5.35 15.67
CA PRO A 404 2.58 5.01 14.74
C PRO A 404 1.89 6.21 14.08
N GLU A 405 1.88 7.38 14.73
CA GLU A 405 1.31 8.61 14.14
C GLU A 405 2.07 9.08 12.89
N ARG A 406 3.36 8.74 12.76
CA ARG A 406 4.16 9.06 11.57
C ARG A 406 4.08 8.01 10.47
N LEU A 407 3.52 6.82 10.75
CA LEU A 407 3.28 5.79 9.73
C LEU A 407 2.29 6.28 8.66
N ALA A 408 1.33 7.12 9.03
CA ALA A 408 0.40 7.76 8.09
C ALA A 408 1.09 8.74 7.11
N SER A 409 2.31 9.19 7.43
CA SER A 409 3.11 10.12 6.64
C SER A 409 4.37 9.50 6.03
N VAL A 410 4.45 8.16 5.95
CA VAL A 410 5.63 7.51 5.37
C VAL A 410 5.81 8.00 3.94
N ASP A 411 6.89 8.75 3.73
CA ASP A 411 7.32 9.18 2.42
C ASP A 411 7.81 7.94 1.67
N GLU A 412 6.88 7.28 0.98
CA GLU A 412 7.16 6.13 0.10
C GLU A 412 8.31 6.47 -0.85
N ARG A 413 8.43 7.75 -1.25
CA ARG A 413 9.46 8.24 -2.15
C ARG A 413 10.85 8.16 -1.51
N GLY A 414 11.04 8.81 -0.37
CA GLY A 414 12.30 8.79 0.38
C GLY A 414 12.69 7.38 0.85
N LEU A 415 11.70 6.54 1.17
CA LEU A 415 11.94 5.14 1.54
C LEU A 415 12.49 4.34 0.35
N LEU A 416 11.86 4.48 -0.83
CA LEU A 416 12.34 3.88 -2.06
C LEU A 416 13.71 4.42 -2.49
N GLU A 417 14.02 5.71 -2.25
CA GLU A 417 15.36 6.28 -2.49
C GLU A 417 16.43 5.65 -1.59
N ARG A 418 16.16 5.49 -0.28
CA ARG A 418 17.06 4.78 0.65
C ARG A 418 17.25 3.32 0.29
N LEU A 419 16.26 2.73 -0.35
CA LEU A 419 16.28 1.35 -0.85
C LEU A 419 17.03 1.20 -2.19
N ASN A 420 17.66 2.26 -2.71
CA ASN A 420 18.26 2.29 -4.04
C ASN A 420 17.30 1.88 -5.17
N VAL A 421 15.98 2.02 -4.97
CA VAL A 421 14.99 1.76 -6.02
C VAL A 421 15.03 2.95 -6.98
N PRO A 422 15.32 2.75 -8.28
CA PRO A 422 15.41 3.83 -9.25
C PRO A 422 14.06 4.56 -9.40
N GLN A 423 13.98 5.75 -8.83
CA GLN A 423 12.78 6.59 -8.80
C GLN A 423 12.64 7.44 -10.05
N LYS A 424 13.78 7.97 -10.53
CA LYS A 424 13.89 8.86 -11.69
C LYS A 424 13.89 8.03 -12.97
N SER A 425 13.27 8.55 -14.04
CA SER A 425 13.46 7.94 -15.37
C SER A 425 14.94 8.04 -15.78
N PRO A 426 15.45 7.20 -16.69
CA PRO A 426 16.83 7.29 -17.17
C PRO A 426 17.20 8.68 -17.68
N GLU A 427 16.29 9.36 -18.37
CA GLU A 427 16.46 10.75 -18.82
C GLU A 427 16.64 11.73 -17.64
N GLN A 428 15.86 11.55 -16.56
CA GLN A 428 15.99 12.36 -15.34
C GLN A 428 17.24 12.01 -14.53
N MET A 429 17.74 10.78 -14.62
CA MET A 429 19.01 10.38 -14.01
C MET A 429 20.19 10.96 -14.77
N LEU A 430 20.18 10.92 -16.11
CA LEU A 430 21.19 11.54 -16.97
C LEU A 430 21.24 13.05 -16.73
N LYS A 431 20.08 13.71 -16.72
CA LYS A 431 20.00 15.15 -16.45
C LYS A 431 20.47 15.51 -15.03
N ALA A 432 20.14 14.68 -14.04
CA ALA A 432 20.64 14.88 -12.68
C ALA A 432 22.15 14.61 -12.55
N ALA A 433 22.73 13.74 -13.39
CA ALA A 433 24.16 13.52 -13.46
C ALA A 433 24.89 14.68 -14.18
N GLU A 434 24.26 15.30 -15.18
CA GLU A 434 24.72 16.53 -15.82
C GLU A 434 24.66 17.75 -14.88
N ASP A 435 23.67 17.79 -13.99
CA ASP A 435 23.46 18.86 -13.01
C ASP A 435 24.30 18.71 -11.72
N LEU A 436 25.04 17.61 -11.53
CA LEU A 436 25.95 17.47 -10.39
C LEU A 436 27.11 18.48 -10.55
N PRO A 437 27.31 19.40 -9.59
CA PRO A 437 28.42 20.35 -9.68
C PRO A 437 29.72 19.55 -9.69
N THR A 438 30.50 19.70 -10.77
CA THR A 438 31.86 19.19 -10.83
C THR A 438 32.60 19.73 -9.61
N MET A 439 32.90 18.86 -8.64
CA MET A 439 33.68 19.27 -7.47
C MET A 439 34.99 19.90 -7.97
N PRO A 440 35.38 21.08 -7.49
CA PRO A 440 36.66 21.66 -7.85
C PRO A 440 37.74 20.73 -7.33
N TYR A 441 38.41 20.03 -8.24
CA TYR A 441 39.62 19.30 -7.92
C TYR A 441 40.70 20.35 -7.65
N ASP A 442 41.20 20.41 -6.42
CA ASP A 442 42.37 21.22 -6.09
C ASP A 442 43.53 20.78 -6.98
N GLN A 443 44.05 21.73 -7.77
CA GLN A 443 45.20 21.50 -8.64
C GLN A 443 46.46 21.55 -7.78
N GLU A 444 47.01 20.39 -7.40
CA GLU A 444 48.41 20.31 -6.98
C GLU A 444 49.31 20.62 -8.18
N THR A 445 50.02 21.73 -8.11
CA THR A 445 51.06 22.11 -9.06
C THR A 445 52.38 21.46 -8.70
N ASP A 446 53.00 20.81 -9.67
CA ASP A 446 54.34 20.22 -9.54
C ASP A 446 55.40 21.35 -9.43
N PRO A 447 56.18 21.42 -8.33
CA PRO A 447 57.06 22.56 -8.03
C PRO A 447 58.27 22.72 -8.95
N GLU A 448 58.61 21.74 -9.82
CA GLU A 448 59.79 21.85 -10.68
C GLU A 448 59.51 22.37 -12.10
N THR A 449 58.26 22.34 -12.58
CA THR A 449 57.96 22.72 -13.98
C THR A 449 57.03 23.91 -14.11
N GLY A 450 56.31 24.32 -13.06
CA GLY A 450 55.44 25.50 -13.09
C GLY A 450 54.31 25.43 -14.13
N VAL A 451 54.00 24.25 -14.66
CA VAL A 451 52.91 24.03 -15.61
C VAL A 451 51.79 23.28 -14.89
N ALA A 452 50.58 23.84 -14.93
CA ALA A 452 49.39 23.18 -14.40
C ALA A 452 49.14 21.86 -15.13
N ILE A 453 49.06 20.76 -14.39
CA ILE A 453 48.71 19.46 -14.94
C ILE A 453 47.19 19.46 -15.20
N GLU A 454 46.79 19.76 -16.44
CA GLU A 454 45.42 19.55 -16.89
C GLU A 454 45.09 18.05 -16.93
N ASN A 455 44.32 17.61 -15.92
CA ASN A 455 43.61 16.34 -15.94
C ASN A 455 42.57 16.35 -17.07
N GLY A 456 42.93 15.77 -18.22
CA GLY A 456 42.06 15.73 -19.40
C GLY A 456 42.43 14.64 -20.41
N ARG A 457 42.84 13.45 -19.97
CA ARG A 457 43.05 12.30 -20.86
C ARG A 457 41.73 11.61 -21.20
N TYR A 458 40.86 12.30 -21.95
CA TYR A 458 39.76 11.67 -22.69
C TYR A 458 39.54 12.22 -24.10
N ARG A 459 40.47 13.02 -24.65
CA ARG A 459 40.35 13.55 -26.02
C ARG A 459 41.48 13.22 -26.99
N GLN A 460 42.53 12.51 -26.59
CA GLN A 460 43.67 12.22 -27.49
C GLN A 460 43.57 10.91 -28.30
N VAL A 461 42.51 10.11 -28.14
CA VAL A 461 42.30 8.89 -28.95
C VAL A 461 41.48 9.16 -30.22
N LEU A 462 40.66 10.22 -30.25
CA LEU A 462 39.80 10.54 -31.40
C LEU A 462 40.55 11.27 -32.54
N ASP A 463 41.56 12.08 -32.26
CA ASP A 463 42.32 12.78 -33.31
C ASP A 463 43.39 11.93 -34.00
N ARG A 464 43.82 10.80 -33.39
CA ARG A 464 44.72 9.83 -34.05
C ARG A 464 44.03 8.93 -35.06
N LEU A 465 42.70 8.86 -35.05
CA LEU A 465 41.93 8.06 -36.00
C LEU A 465 41.49 8.84 -37.26
N TRP A 466 41.52 10.17 -37.23
CA TRP A 466 41.11 11.00 -38.38
C TRP A 466 42.23 11.49 -39.29
N THR A 467 43.51 11.40 -38.88
CA THR A 467 44.66 11.70 -39.77
C THR A 467 45.23 10.49 -40.51
N LYS A 468 44.78 9.26 -40.21
CA LYS A 468 45.23 8.04 -40.92
C LYS A 468 44.36 7.62 -42.12
N GLN A 469 43.28 8.35 -42.43
CA GLN A 469 42.40 8.05 -43.58
C GLN A 469 42.55 9.00 -44.78
N LYS A 470 43.60 9.83 -44.84
CA LYS A 470 43.98 10.62 -46.03
C LYS A 470 45.42 10.38 -46.51
N GLY A 471 45.96 9.20 -46.24
CA GLY A 471 47.31 8.84 -46.65
C GLY A 471 47.55 7.34 -46.68
N ARG A 472 46.77 6.62 -47.50
CA ARG A 472 47.18 5.41 -48.22
C ARG A 472 46.12 5.01 -49.24
#